data_AF-A0A9D1ZEW5-F1
#
_entry.id   AF-A0A9D1ZEW5-F1
#
_cell.length_a   1.000
_cell.length_b   1.000
_cell.length_c   1.000
_cell.angle_alpha   90.00
_cell.angle_beta   90.00
_cell.angle_gamma   90.00
#
_symmetry.space_group_name_H-M   'P 1'
#
loop_
_entity.id
_entity.type
_entity.pdbx_description
1 polymer ?
#
loop_
_entity_poly.entity_id
_entity_poly.type
_entity_poly.pdbx_seq_one_letter_code
_entity_poly.pdbx_strand_id
1 'polypeptide(L)'
;RYGFSEKLGPVVYGQDQGEVFLGMDINRSRNYSEEVAAEIDQEIRRIIEEAYSRAREILEAHRDQLEVVAQYLMEHEKIGEFGFKALMEGREVNPEEDQHGIFSKVISDAQKEAAAQLEAAQTESQPEIPASEPESPAAAPEAGTPEEPSAPDQKEE
;
A
#
# COMPACT_ATOMS: atom_id res chain seq x y z
N ARG A 1 -8.22 -3.39 24.45
CA ARG A 1 -7.09 -4.32 24.15
C ARG A 1 -5.76 -3.60 24.18
N TYR A 2 -5.61 -2.48 23.49
CA TYR A 2 -4.40 -1.67 23.57
C TYR A 2 -4.34 -0.89 24.89
N GLY A 3 -3.12 -0.67 25.38
CA GLY A 3 -2.81 -0.07 26.68
C GLY A 3 -2.81 1.46 26.70
N PHE A 4 -3.82 2.10 26.11
CA PHE A 4 -3.89 3.56 25.99
C PHE A 4 -4.60 4.24 27.17
N SER A 5 -5.06 3.49 28.16
CA SER A 5 -5.64 4.05 29.39
C SER A 5 -4.55 4.24 30.43
N GLU A 6 -4.43 5.47 30.95
CA GLU A 6 -3.51 5.76 32.07
C GLU A 6 -3.92 5.05 33.36
N LYS A 7 -5.22 4.80 33.56
CA LYS A 7 -5.76 4.15 34.76
C LYS A 7 -5.51 2.65 34.77
N LEU A 8 -5.77 1.99 33.64
CA LEU A 8 -5.62 0.54 33.50
C LEU A 8 -4.20 0.12 33.11
N GLY A 9 -3.39 1.06 32.62
CA GLY A 9 -2.01 0.82 32.22
C GLY A 9 -1.88 -0.04 30.96
N PRO A 10 -0.64 -0.44 30.61
CA PRO A 10 -0.34 -1.17 29.39
C PRO A 10 -0.62 -2.68 29.50
N VAL A 11 -1.84 -3.05 29.93
CA VAL A 11 -2.26 -4.44 30.11
C VAL A 11 -3.32 -4.82 29.07
N VAL A 12 -3.20 -6.03 28.52
CA VAL A 12 -4.17 -6.55 27.56
C VAL A 12 -5.31 -7.23 28.30
N TYR A 13 -6.46 -6.55 28.36
CA TYR A 13 -7.69 -7.11 28.88
C TYR A 13 -8.51 -7.76 27.75
N GLY A 14 -8.85 -9.04 27.91
CA GLY A 14 -9.60 -9.87 26.96
C GLY A 14 -8.73 -10.81 26.09
N GLN A 15 -9.28 -11.95 25.69
CA GLN A 15 -8.63 -12.93 24.79
C GLN A 15 -9.09 -12.73 23.34
N ASP A 16 -8.21 -13.02 22.37
CA ASP A 16 -8.59 -13.11 20.96
C ASP A 16 -9.69 -14.14 20.73
N GLN A 17 -10.77 -13.69 20.09
CA GLN A 17 -11.74 -14.60 19.51
C GLN A 17 -11.16 -15.14 18.19
N GLY A 18 -10.06 -15.91 18.28
CA GLY A 18 -9.56 -16.71 17.17
C GLY A 18 -10.54 -17.84 16.82
N GLU A 19 -10.39 -18.42 15.62
CA GLU A 19 -11.35 -19.34 14.97
C GLU A 19 -12.09 -20.25 15.96
N VAL A 20 -13.41 -20.07 15.97
CA VAL A 20 -14.39 -20.78 16.77
C VAL A 20 -14.54 -22.21 16.24
N PHE A 21 -13.73 -23.13 16.77
CA PHE A 21 -14.03 -24.56 16.61
C PHE A 21 -15.29 -24.90 17.42
N LEU A 22 -16.30 -25.46 16.74
CA LEU A 22 -17.56 -25.91 17.35
C LEU A 22 -17.26 -26.80 18.56
N GLY A 23 -17.52 -26.28 19.76
CA GLY A 23 -17.41 -27.05 21.01
C GLY A 23 -16.50 -26.45 22.08
N MET A 24 -15.75 -25.38 21.79
CA MET A 24 -14.86 -24.72 22.78
C MET A 24 -15.39 -23.37 23.30
N ASP A 25 -16.65 -23.03 23.06
CA ASP A 25 -17.21 -21.70 23.40
C ASP A 25 -17.80 -21.58 24.82
N ILE A 26 -17.96 -22.68 25.56
CA ILE A 26 -18.68 -22.63 26.86
C ILE A 26 -17.79 -22.13 28.01
N ASN A 27 -16.46 -22.06 27.85
CA ASN A 27 -15.55 -21.76 28.95
C ASN A 27 -14.50 -20.66 28.65
N ARG A 28 -14.84 -19.66 27.82
CA ARG A 28 -14.05 -18.42 27.77
C ARG A 28 -14.47 -17.51 28.92
N SER A 29 -13.90 -17.74 30.10
CA SER A 29 -14.07 -16.85 31.23
C SER A 29 -13.32 -15.53 31.02
N ARG A 30 -13.89 -14.44 31.54
CA ARG A 30 -13.20 -13.15 31.62
C ARG A 30 -12.07 -13.28 32.65
N ASN A 31 -10.83 -13.02 32.26
CA ASN A 31 -9.65 -13.16 33.13
C ASN A 31 -9.38 -11.93 34.02
N TYR A 32 -10.41 -11.16 34.39
CA TYR A 32 -10.27 -9.94 35.20
C TYR A 32 -11.45 -9.78 36.16
N SER A 33 -11.22 -9.04 37.26
CA SER A 33 -12.22 -8.83 38.30
C SER A 33 -13.36 -7.92 37.83
N GLU A 34 -14.50 -7.96 38.53
CA GLU A 34 -15.63 -7.04 38.33
C GLU A 34 -15.23 -5.57 38.55
N GLU A 35 -14.32 -5.32 39.50
CA GLU A 35 -13.78 -3.98 39.74
C GLU A 35 -13.01 -3.45 38.52
N VAL A 36 -12.12 -4.26 37.93
CA VAL A 36 -11.41 -3.90 36.71
C VAL A 36 -12.36 -3.77 35.53
N ALA A 37 -13.42 -4.59 35.46
CA ALA A 37 -14.46 -4.45 34.42
C ALA A 37 -15.19 -3.11 34.54
N ALA A 38 -15.54 -2.69 35.76
CA ALA A 38 -16.17 -1.40 36.00
C ALA A 38 -15.26 -0.22 35.63
N GLU A 39 -13.95 -0.33 35.90
CA GLU A 39 -12.97 0.67 35.46
C GLU A 39 -12.86 0.75 33.94
N ILE A 40 -12.88 -0.39 33.23
CA ILE A 40 -12.90 -0.43 31.76
C ILE A 40 -14.13 0.30 31.21
N ASP A 41 -15.31 0.02 31.76
CA ASP A 41 -16.55 0.67 31.29
C ASP A 41 -16.55 2.17 31.56
N GLN A 42 -16.00 2.62 32.69
CA GLN A 42 -15.82 4.04 32.98
C GLN A 42 -14.88 4.70 31.97
N GLU A 43 -13.78 4.03 31.62
CA GLU A 43 -12.83 4.55 30.65
C GLU A 43 -13.44 4.69 29.25
N ILE A 44 -14.19 3.67 28.83
CA ILE A 44 -14.91 3.69 27.55
C ILE A 44 -15.88 4.87 27.51
N ARG A 45 -16.65 5.07 28.58
CA ARG A 45 -17.59 6.21 28.66
C ARG A 45 -16.84 7.54 28.54
N ARG A 46 -15.74 7.71 29.29
CA ARG A 46 -14.95 8.94 29.26
C ARG A 46 -14.45 9.26 27.86
N ILE A 47 -13.90 8.26 27.15
CA ILE A 47 -13.38 8.44 25.78
C ILE A 47 -14.50 8.86 24.83
N ILE A 48 -15.68 8.23 24.93
CA ILE A 48 -16.82 8.55 24.07
C ILE A 48 -17.33 9.97 24.35
N GLU A 49 -17.47 10.35 25.61
CA GLU A 49 -17.91 11.70 26.00
C GLU A 49 -16.92 12.79 25.57
N GLU A 50 -15.62 12.55 25.74
CA GLU A 50 -14.57 13.47 25.30
C GLU A 50 -14.56 13.63 23.78
N ALA A 51 -14.60 12.52 23.04
CA ALA A 51 -14.64 12.53 21.58
C ALA A 51 -15.90 13.23 21.06
N TYR A 52 -17.06 12.97 21.68
CA TYR A 52 -18.31 13.63 21.32
C TYR A 52 -18.25 15.13 21.59
N SER A 53 -17.77 15.53 22.77
CA SER A 53 -17.64 16.94 23.15
C SER A 53 -16.69 17.68 22.21
N ARG A 54 -15.53 17.09 21.92
CA ARG A 54 -14.57 17.63 20.95
C ARG A 54 -15.16 17.74 19.55
N ALA A 55 -15.86 16.72 19.07
CA ALA A 55 -16.51 16.76 17.76
C ALA A 55 -17.56 17.88 17.70
N ARG A 56 -18.37 18.01 18.75
CA ARG A 56 -19.36 19.08 18.89
C ARG A 56 -18.71 20.46 18.89
N GLU A 57 -17.64 20.67 19.66
CA GLU A 57 -16.90 21.93 19.69
C GLU A 57 -16.36 22.31 18.31
N ILE A 58 -15.80 21.35 17.57
CA ILE A 58 -15.31 21.58 16.20
C ILE A 58 -16.47 21.97 15.27
N LEU A 59 -17.60 21.26 15.34
CA LEU A 59 -18.76 21.55 14.50
C LEU A 59 -19.41 22.90 14.84
N GLU A 60 -19.45 23.27 16.12
CA GLU A 60 -19.94 24.57 16.57
C GLU A 60 -18.98 25.71 16.18
N ALA A 61 -17.67 25.51 16.27
CA ALA A 61 -16.66 26.49 15.84
C ALA A 61 -16.70 26.75 14.32
N HIS A 62 -17.06 25.74 13.53
CA HIS A 62 -17.16 25.80 12.07
C HIS A 62 -18.62 25.82 11.57
N ARG A 63 -19.54 26.37 12.37
CA ARG A 63 -20.99 26.32 12.08
C ARG A 63 -21.37 26.96 10.75
N ASP A 64 -20.73 28.07 10.39
CA ASP A 64 -20.96 28.80 9.15
C ASP A 64 -20.57 27.95 7.92
N GLN A 65 -19.41 27.30 7.98
CA GLN A 65 -18.93 26.40 6.92
C GLN A 65 -19.84 25.18 6.77
N LEU A 66 -20.31 24.62 7.89
CA LEU A 66 -21.26 23.51 7.89
C LEU A 66 -22.59 23.90 7.23
N GLU A 67 -23.06 25.13 7.43
CA GLU A 67 -24.28 25.62 6.80
C GLU A 67 -24.12 25.81 5.29
N VAL A 68 -22.99 26.34 4.84
CA VAL A 68 -22.66 26.44 3.40
C VAL A 68 -22.61 25.06 2.74
N VAL A 69 -21.92 24.10 3.34
CA VAL A 69 -21.83 22.73 2.80
C VAL A 69 -23.21 22.06 2.80
N ALA A 70 -24.01 22.26 3.83
CA ALA A 70 -25.37 21.72 3.90
C ALA A 70 -26.26 22.29 2.79
N GLN A 71 -26.22 23.61 2.56
CA GLN A 71 -26.97 24.25 1.47
C GLN A 71 -26.55 23.70 0.10
N TYR A 72 -25.26 23.56 -0.15
CA TYR A 72 -24.76 22.97 -1.40
C TYR A 72 -25.25 21.52 -1.60
N LEU A 73 -25.21 20.68 -0.56
CA LEU A 73 -25.67 19.29 -0.64
C LEU A 73 -27.19 19.17 -0.85
N MET A 74 -27.97 20.15 -0.37
CA MET A 74 -29.41 20.20 -0.65
C MET A 74 -29.71 20.42 -2.14
N GLU A 75 -28.82 21.10 -2.87
CA GLU A 75 -28.98 21.38 -4.30
C GLU A 75 -28.36 20.30 -5.19
N HIS A 76 -27.20 19.76 -4.82
CA HIS A 76 -26.37 18.92 -5.69
C HIS A 76 -26.28 17.44 -5.30
N GLU A 77 -26.90 17.00 -4.20
CA GLU A 77 -26.92 15.62 -3.63
C GLU A 77 -25.54 15.07 -3.21
N LYS A 78 -24.48 15.38 -3.96
CA LYS A 78 -23.12 14.88 -3.80
C LYS A 78 -22.12 16.02 -3.96
N ILE A 79 -21.00 15.89 -3.27
CA ILE A 79 -19.86 16.79 -3.36
C ILE A 79 -18.58 15.98 -3.47
N GLY A 80 -17.70 16.37 -4.38
CA GLY A 80 -16.37 15.80 -4.56
C GLY A 80 -15.33 16.42 -3.62
N GLU A 81 -14.11 15.87 -3.64
CA GLU A 81 -13.01 16.36 -2.78
C GLU A 81 -12.66 17.84 -3.08
N PHE A 82 -12.67 18.21 -4.36
CA PHE A 82 -12.31 19.56 -4.80
C PHE A 82 -13.35 20.59 -4.37
N GLY A 83 -14.63 20.32 -4.66
CA GLY A 83 -15.73 21.17 -4.24
C GLY A 83 -15.80 21.29 -2.73
N PHE A 84 -15.62 20.20 -1.98
CA PHE A 84 -15.63 20.25 -0.52
C PHE A 84 -14.54 21.17 0.03
N LYS A 85 -13.30 21.05 -0.46
CA LYS A 85 -12.19 21.92 -0.03
C LYS A 85 -12.46 23.39 -0.38
N ALA A 86 -12.99 23.65 -1.57
CA ALA A 86 -13.31 25.01 -1.99
C ALA A 86 -14.40 25.65 -1.12
N LEU A 87 -15.48 24.91 -0.78
CA LEU A 87 -16.51 25.40 0.15
C LEU A 87 -15.96 25.65 1.55
N MET A 88 -15.08 24.77 2.06
CA MET A 88 -14.43 24.95 3.37
C MET A 88 -13.53 26.21 3.42
N GLU A 89 -12.96 26.61 2.28
CA GLU A 89 -12.17 27.84 2.13
C GLU A 89 -13.02 29.09 1.82
N GLY A 90 -14.35 28.94 1.71
CA GLY A 90 -15.27 30.04 1.38
C GLY A 90 -15.22 30.48 -0.09
N ARG A 91 -14.73 29.61 -1.00
CA ARG A 91 -14.73 29.86 -2.44
C ARG A 91 -15.99 29.30 -3.07
N GLU A 92 -16.50 29.98 -4.10
CA GLU A 92 -17.60 29.48 -4.92
C GLU A 92 -17.17 28.25 -5.71
N VAL A 93 -18.03 27.23 -5.76
CA VAL A 93 -17.79 25.97 -6.46
C VAL A 93 -18.66 25.90 -7.69
N ASN A 94 -18.04 25.70 -8.85
CA ASN A 94 -18.76 25.36 -10.06
C ASN A 94 -19.06 23.84 -10.07
N PRO A 95 -20.34 23.40 -10.14
CA PRO A 95 -20.72 21.99 -10.10
C PRO A 95 -20.04 21.13 -11.19
N GLU A 96 -19.68 21.73 -12.32
CA GLU A 96 -18.99 21.03 -13.40
C GLU A 96 -17.54 20.68 -13.03
N GLU A 97 -16.84 21.54 -12.30
CA GLU A 97 -15.44 21.32 -11.88
C GLU A 97 -15.34 20.24 -10.79
N ASP A 98 -16.33 20.19 -9.89
CA ASP A 98 -16.38 19.20 -8.81
C ASP A 98 -16.57 17.77 -9.34
N GLN A 99 -17.36 17.60 -10.41
CA GLN A 99 -17.55 16.31 -11.07
C GLN A 99 -16.34 15.89 -11.92
N HIS A 100 -15.65 16.84 -12.56
CA HIS A 100 -14.52 16.57 -13.44
C HIS A 100 -13.20 16.30 -12.70
N GLY A 101 -13.04 16.80 -11.47
CA GLY A 101 -11.81 16.59 -10.67
C GLY A 101 -11.54 15.12 -10.34
N ILE A 102 -12.59 14.29 -10.25
CA ILE A 102 -12.44 12.84 -10.05
C ILE A 102 -11.82 12.20 -11.30
N PHE A 103 -12.31 12.55 -12.50
CA PHE A 103 -11.81 12.00 -13.75
C PHE A 103 -10.38 12.45 -14.07
N SER A 104 -10.04 13.73 -13.88
CA SER A 104 -8.70 14.22 -14.20
C SER A 104 -7.64 13.66 -13.25
N LYS A 105 -7.96 13.49 -11.96
CA LYS A 105 -7.04 12.94 -10.96
C LYS A 105 -6.78 11.46 -11.18
N VAL A 106 -7.82 10.70 -11.54
CA VAL A 106 -7.70 9.27 -11.91
C VAL A 106 -6.82 9.10 -13.16
N ILE A 107 -6.96 9.96 -14.16
CA ILE A 107 -6.10 9.92 -15.36
C ILE A 107 -4.66 10.31 -15.00
N SER A 108 -4.45 11.36 -14.18
CA SER A 108 -3.09 11.76 -13.80
C SER A 108 -2.38 10.72 -12.93
N ASP A 109 -3.10 10.07 -12.03
CA ASP A 109 -2.54 9.03 -11.16
C ASP A 109 -2.19 7.77 -11.97
N ALA A 110 -3.07 7.37 -12.90
CA ALA A 110 -2.79 6.27 -13.83
C ALA A 110 -1.58 6.57 -14.76
N GLN A 111 -1.43 7.81 -15.23
CA GLN A 111 -0.28 8.22 -16.04
C GLN A 111 1.02 8.24 -15.21
N LYS A 112 0.95 8.62 -13.94
CA LYS A 112 2.10 8.66 -13.02
C LYS A 112 2.55 7.27 -12.62
N GLU A 113 1.62 6.34 -12.39
CA GLU A 113 1.91 4.92 -12.16
C GLU A 113 2.50 4.24 -13.42
N ALA A 114 1.97 4.55 -14.60
CA ALA A 114 2.52 4.05 -15.86
C ALA A 114 3.94 4.58 -16.13
N ALA A 115 4.22 5.85 -15.82
CA ALA A 115 5.55 6.43 -15.94
C ALA A 115 6.55 5.79 -14.96
N ALA A 116 6.15 5.54 -13.71
CA ALA A 116 6.99 4.87 -12.71
C ALA A 116 7.31 3.41 -13.08
N GLN A 117 6.38 2.70 -13.71
CA GLN A 117 6.60 1.33 -14.20
C GLN A 117 7.55 1.28 -15.41
N LEU A 118 7.50 2.28 -16.29
CA LEU A 118 8.44 2.41 -17.42
C LEU A 118 9.86 2.78 -16.98
N GLU A 119 10.00 3.53 -15.89
CA GLU A 119 11.30 3.91 -15.30
C GLU A 119 11.95 2.75 -14.54
N ALA A 120 11.15 1.94 -13.82
CA ALA A 120 11.61 0.72 -13.16
C ALA A 120 12.11 -0.35 -14.15
N ALA A 121 11.51 -0.45 -15.34
CA ALA A 121 11.93 -1.41 -16.37
C ALA A 121 13.21 -1.00 -17.14
N GLN A 122 13.65 0.26 -17.04
CA GLN A 122 14.85 0.76 -17.74
C GLN A 122 16.13 0.69 -16.89
N THR A 123 16.04 0.45 -15.59
CA THR A 123 17.21 0.42 -14.68
C THR A 123 17.94 -0.94 -14.66
N GLU A 124 17.34 -2.05 -15.13
CA GLU A 124 17.94 -3.39 -15.10
C GLU A 124 18.86 -3.74 -16.30
N SER A 125 19.09 -2.82 -17.25
CA SER A 125 19.88 -3.10 -18.47
C SER A 125 21.20 -2.33 -18.54
N GLN A 126 22.14 -2.59 -17.62
CA GLN A 126 23.56 -2.33 -17.86
C GLN A 126 24.39 -3.53 -17.36
N PRO A 127 25.03 -4.32 -18.25
CA PRO A 127 26.05 -5.26 -17.82
C PRO A 127 27.38 -4.52 -17.63
N GLU A 128 27.92 -4.59 -16.41
CA GLU A 128 29.28 -4.17 -16.09
C GLU A 128 30.31 -5.01 -16.87
N ILE A 129 31.26 -4.36 -17.52
CA ILE A 129 32.44 -5.00 -18.11
C ILE A 129 33.64 -4.71 -17.21
N PRO A 130 34.30 -5.71 -16.59
CA PRO A 130 35.68 -5.57 -16.14
C PRO A 130 36.62 -6.30 -17.10
N ALA A 131 37.72 -5.62 -17.42
CA ALA A 131 38.74 -6.01 -18.40
C ALA A 131 39.72 -7.08 -17.89
N SER A 132 40.17 -7.98 -18.78
CA SER A 132 41.60 -8.36 -18.97
C SER A 132 41.79 -9.46 -20.05
N GLU A 133 42.63 -9.16 -21.05
CA GLU A 133 43.28 -9.99 -22.11
C GLU A 133 44.13 -11.19 -21.59
N PRO A 134 44.66 -12.16 -22.39
CA PRO A 134 45.30 -11.97 -23.73
C PRO A 134 45.14 -13.09 -24.81
N GLU A 135 45.81 -12.81 -25.94
CA GLU A 135 45.91 -13.36 -27.31
C GLU A 135 45.93 -14.90 -27.66
N SER A 136 45.43 -15.15 -28.89
CA SER A 136 45.86 -16.08 -29.97
C SER A 136 45.57 -17.60 -29.89
N PRO A 137 45.49 -18.37 -31.03
CA PRO A 137 46.16 -18.14 -32.33
C PRO A 137 45.35 -18.37 -33.63
N ALA A 138 45.89 -17.85 -34.75
CA ALA A 138 45.48 -18.13 -36.14
C ALA A 138 46.47 -19.06 -36.86
N ALA A 139 45.99 -19.70 -37.93
CA ALA A 139 46.47 -20.95 -38.52
C ALA A 139 47.62 -20.86 -39.56
N ALA A 140 48.39 -21.96 -39.59
CA ALA A 140 48.89 -22.78 -40.72
C ALA A 140 49.76 -22.18 -41.87
N PRO A 141 50.86 -22.86 -42.25
CA PRO A 141 51.57 -22.64 -43.51
C PRO A 141 51.43 -23.80 -44.54
N GLU A 142 51.55 -23.39 -45.81
CA GLU A 142 52.20 -24.01 -46.98
C GLU A 142 51.75 -25.37 -47.59
N ALA A 143 51.84 -25.38 -48.93
CA ALA A 143 51.30 -26.33 -49.89
C ALA A 143 52.22 -27.53 -50.19
N GLY A 144 51.62 -28.60 -50.74
CA GLY A 144 52.32 -29.57 -51.59
C GLY A 144 52.01 -31.06 -51.33
N THR A 145 51.05 -31.60 -52.07
CA THR A 145 50.90 -33.04 -52.42
C THR A 145 52.07 -33.46 -53.36
N PRO A 146 52.40 -34.75 -53.64
CA PRO A 146 51.52 -35.92 -53.58
C PRO A 146 52.15 -37.31 -53.23
N GLU A 147 51.29 -38.32 -53.32
CA GLU A 147 51.53 -39.76 -53.59
C GLU A 147 52.03 -40.71 -52.47
N GLU A 148 51.04 -41.41 -51.91
CA GLU A 148 50.96 -42.85 -51.62
C GLU A 148 51.57 -43.77 -52.70
N PRO A 149 51.49 -45.12 -52.61
CA PRO A 149 51.37 -46.02 -51.45
C PRO A 149 52.30 -47.24 -51.60
N SER A 150 52.56 -47.99 -50.53
CA SER A 150 52.94 -49.43 -50.56
C SER A 150 52.81 -49.92 -49.12
N ALA A 151 51.74 -50.62 -48.70
CA ALA A 151 51.45 -52.04 -48.95
C ALA A 151 52.68 -52.95 -48.74
N PRO A 152 52.57 -54.12 -48.07
CA PRO A 152 51.45 -55.05 -48.20
C PRO A 152 51.03 -55.68 -46.85
N ASP A 153 50.17 -56.71 -46.89
CA ASP A 153 50.03 -57.76 -45.87
C ASP A 153 49.84 -57.32 -44.40
N GLN A 154 48.66 -57.47 -43.79
CA GLN A 154 48.00 -58.75 -43.58
C GLN A 154 46.47 -58.57 -43.54
N LYS A 155 45.76 -59.18 -44.48
CA LYS A 155 45.08 -60.40 -44.08
C LYS A 155 45.93 -61.46 -44.72
N GLU A 156 46.85 -62.03 -43.93
CA GLU A 156 46.94 -63.47 -44.03
C GLU A 156 46.14 -64.07 -42.87
N GLU A 157 45.27 -65.00 -43.21
CA GLU A 157 45.15 -65.49 -44.61
C GLU A 157 44.43 -64.57 -45.62
#